data_AF-A0A3M1FBQ8-F1
#
_entry.id   AF-A0A3M1FBQ8-F1
#
_cell.length_a   1.000
_cell.length_b   1.000
_cell.length_c   1.000
_cell.angle_alpha   90.00
_cell.angle_beta   90.00
_cell.angle_gamma   90.00
#
_symmetry.space_group_name_H-M   'P 1'
#
loop_
_entity.id
_entity.type
_entity.pdbx_description
1 polymer ?
#
loop_
_entity_poly.entity_id
_entity_poly.type
_entity_poly.pdbx_seq_one_letter_code
_entity_poly.pdbx_strand_id
1 'polypeptide(L)'
;MAREQTRTHTHHNYHLLRSSDLALILIGFLSLGVLRADLAVTAGFLFAIPYLFATKRTTLLSHLALAFFLAVLWMIAAKDTYQYNKPFLTVFGINTFPLFAWTIGLLALYLIYSHIEHRFHKEPLVAKLLIFLAIYWPLLIIGETIAYHVFNVRNLATAMYPGLPFCNCLHAPPWMQAGYFLLGLIFLALCYVFDLENPHLTARLKPALAKNQP
;
A
#
# COMPACT_ATOMS: atom_id res chain seq x y z
N MET A 1 12.00 31.56 22.53
CA MET A 1 11.67 31.99 21.16
C MET A 1 12.08 30.98 20.08
N ALA A 2 13.34 30.51 20.00
CA ALA A 2 13.76 29.56 18.95
C ALA A 2 12.94 28.25 18.87
N ARG A 3 12.47 27.71 20.02
CA ARG A 3 11.65 26.48 20.06
C ARG A 3 10.25 26.64 19.46
N GLU A 4 9.74 27.87 19.40
CA GLU A 4 8.36 28.13 18.96
C GLU A 4 8.29 28.27 17.43
N GLN A 5 9.28 28.91 16.81
CA GLN A 5 9.43 28.98 15.35
C GLN A 5 9.66 27.62 14.69
N THR A 6 10.37 26.69 15.35
CA THR A 6 10.57 25.33 14.79
C THR A 6 9.25 24.54 14.76
N ARG A 7 8.36 24.76 15.73
CA ARG A 7 7.10 24.00 15.83
C ARG A 7 6.12 24.36 14.71
N THR A 8 6.00 25.64 14.36
CA THR A 8 5.08 26.11 13.31
C THR A 8 5.48 25.62 11.92
N HIS A 9 6.77 25.66 11.57
CA HIS A 9 7.26 25.16 10.27
C HIS A 9 7.00 23.66 10.05
N THR A 10 7.15 22.84 11.09
CA THR A 10 6.96 21.39 10.96
C THR A 10 5.51 20.97 10.72
N HIS A 11 4.55 21.75 11.21
CA HIS A 11 3.12 21.45 11.04
C HIS A 11 2.65 21.75 9.61
N HIS A 12 3.12 22.86 9.03
CA HIS A 12 2.76 23.28 7.67
C HIS A 12 3.18 22.24 6.62
N ASN A 13 4.43 21.74 6.69
CA ASN A 13 4.94 20.75 5.74
C ASN A 13 4.18 19.42 5.79
N TYR A 14 3.66 19.03 6.97
CA TYR A 14 2.90 17.78 7.12
C TYR A 14 1.57 17.82 6.34
N HIS A 15 0.84 18.94 6.41
CA HIS A 15 -0.42 19.09 5.67
C HIS A 15 -0.20 19.06 4.16
N LEU A 16 0.84 19.74 3.66
CA LEU A 16 1.16 19.76 2.24
C LEU A 16 1.49 18.37 1.70
N LEU A 17 2.27 17.59 2.44
CA LEU A 17 2.61 16.21 2.06
C LEU A 17 1.36 15.33 2.02
N ARG A 18 0.52 15.40 3.06
CA ARG A 18 -0.74 14.64 3.12
C ARG A 18 -1.67 14.97 1.95
N SER A 19 -1.84 16.24 1.61
CA SER A 19 -2.64 16.65 0.45
C SER A 19 -2.05 16.13 -0.86
N SER A 20 -0.73 16.10 -0.98
CA SER A 20 -0.04 15.58 -2.17
C SER A 20 -0.22 14.07 -2.30
N ASP A 21 -0.11 13.31 -1.20
CA ASP A 21 -0.33 11.87 -1.18
C ASP A 21 -1.77 11.53 -1.58
N LEU A 22 -2.75 12.24 -1.01
CA LEU A 22 -4.17 12.05 -1.33
C LEU A 22 -4.45 12.36 -2.81
N ALA A 23 -3.88 13.45 -3.34
CA ALA A 23 -4.04 13.82 -4.73
C ALA A 23 -3.47 12.73 -5.66
N LEU A 24 -2.32 12.15 -5.36
CA LEU A 24 -1.73 11.07 -6.15
C LEU A 24 -2.56 9.78 -6.09
N ILE A 25 -3.06 9.43 -4.91
CA ILE A 25 -3.97 8.28 -4.76
C ILE A 25 -5.22 8.48 -5.62
N LEU A 26 -5.81 9.68 -5.58
CA LEU A 26 -7.00 10.01 -6.37
C LEU A 26 -6.70 10.00 -7.87
N ILE A 27 -5.61 10.61 -8.32
CA ILE A 27 -5.18 10.59 -9.73
C ILE A 27 -4.94 9.16 -10.19
N GLY A 28 -4.25 8.35 -9.40
CA GLY A 28 -4.02 6.93 -9.67
C GLY A 28 -5.35 6.18 -9.84
N PHE A 29 -6.29 6.39 -8.93
CA PHE A 29 -7.62 5.78 -9.00
C PHE A 29 -8.40 6.23 -10.25
N LEU A 30 -8.45 7.53 -10.54
CA LEU A 30 -9.14 8.06 -11.72
C LEU A 30 -8.49 7.55 -13.02
N SER A 31 -7.17 7.37 -13.03
CA SER A 31 -6.46 6.85 -14.20
C SER A 31 -6.86 5.42 -14.57
N LEU A 32 -7.38 4.61 -13.63
CA LEU A 32 -7.89 3.26 -13.92
C LEU A 32 -9.12 3.26 -14.84
N GLY A 33 -9.88 4.36 -14.88
CA GLY A 33 -11.04 4.52 -15.75
C GLY A 33 -10.72 5.09 -17.13
N VAL A 34 -9.54 5.71 -17.29
CA VAL A 34 -9.12 6.38 -18.54
C VAL A 34 -8.10 5.53 -19.29
N LEU A 35 -7.13 4.98 -18.56
CA LEU A 35 -6.05 4.16 -19.10
C LEU A 35 -6.38 2.68 -18.86
N ARG A 36 -5.67 1.81 -19.58
CA ARG A 36 -5.68 0.38 -19.23
C ARG A 36 -5.14 0.22 -17.81
N ALA A 37 -5.87 -0.53 -16.98
CA ALA A 37 -5.58 -0.65 -15.55
C ALA A 37 -4.15 -1.15 -15.26
N ASP A 38 -3.63 -2.10 -16.05
CA ASP A 38 -2.25 -2.59 -15.95
C ASP A 38 -1.21 -1.49 -16.22
N LEU A 39 -1.42 -0.66 -17.24
CA LEU A 39 -0.54 0.46 -17.55
C LEU A 39 -0.62 1.57 -16.49
N ALA A 40 -1.82 1.86 -15.98
CA ALA A 40 -2.04 2.84 -14.93
C ALA A 40 -1.29 2.48 -13.64
N VAL A 41 -1.42 1.24 -13.15
CA VAL A 41 -0.69 0.81 -11.93
C VAL A 41 0.81 0.70 -12.15
N THR A 42 1.25 0.30 -13.35
CA THR A 42 2.68 0.25 -13.72
C THR A 42 3.27 1.67 -13.73
N ALA A 43 2.59 2.63 -14.35
CA ALA A 43 3.00 4.02 -14.36
C ALA A 43 3.00 4.61 -12.94
N GLY A 44 2.00 4.28 -12.11
CA GLY A 44 1.96 4.65 -10.70
C GLY A 44 3.17 4.15 -9.92
N PHE A 45 3.56 2.89 -10.12
CA PHE A 45 4.78 2.32 -9.53
C PHE A 45 6.05 3.08 -9.95
N LEU A 46 6.22 3.31 -11.26
CA LEU A 46 7.39 4.02 -11.77
C LEU A 46 7.42 5.48 -11.29
N PHE A 47 6.27 6.12 -11.17
CA PHE A 47 6.14 7.51 -10.69
C PHE A 47 6.34 7.65 -9.18
N ALA A 48 6.03 6.61 -8.39
CA ALA A 48 6.24 6.62 -6.95
C ALA A 48 7.72 6.87 -6.59
N ILE A 49 8.66 6.34 -7.37
CA ILE A 49 10.10 6.50 -7.12
C ILE A 49 10.54 7.98 -7.19
N PRO A 50 10.42 8.70 -8.33
CA PRO A 50 10.82 10.10 -8.42
C PRO A 50 10.00 10.98 -7.45
N TYR A 51 8.74 10.63 -7.20
CA TYR A 51 7.93 11.32 -6.20
C TYR A 51 8.50 11.24 -4.77
N LEU A 52 8.94 10.05 -4.36
CA LEU A 52 9.54 9.85 -3.03
C LEU A 52 10.89 10.58 -2.91
N PHE A 53 11.69 10.66 -3.98
CA PHE A 53 12.89 11.49 -4.02
C PHE A 53 12.56 12.99 -3.94
N ALA A 54 11.61 13.47 -4.76
CA ALA A 54 11.22 14.88 -4.79
C ALA A 54 10.66 15.37 -3.44
N THR A 55 9.97 14.49 -2.72
CA THR A 55 9.43 14.78 -1.37
C THR A 55 10.41 14.48 -0.22
N LYS A 56 11.65 14.08 -0.53
CA LYS A 56 12.69 13.72 0.45
C LYS A 56 12.27 12.61 1.44
N ARG A 57 11.43 11.67 0.98
CA ARG A 57 10.93 10.53 1.78
C ARG A 57 11.60 9.23 1.35
N THR A 58 12.93 9.23 1.27
CA THR A 58 13.71 8.08 0.78
C THR A 58 13.57 6.83 1.65
N THR A 59 13.19 6.96 2.93
CA THR A 59 12.87 5.81 3.80
C THR A 59 11.65 5.01 3.32
N LEU A 60 10.73 5.64 2.57
CA LEU A 60 9.61 4.95 1.94
C LEU A 60 10.02 4.13 0.71
N LEU A 61 11.24 4.32 0.17
CA LEU A 61 11.75 3.45 -0.89
C LEU A 61 11.97 2.03 -0.37
N SER A 62 12.41 1.87 0.88
CA SER A 62 12.51 0.55 1.52
C SER A 62 11.15 -0.13 1.66
N HIS A 63 10.10 0.66 1.96
CA HIS A 63 8.73 0.16 2.03
C HIS A 63 8.22 -0.27 0.65
N LEU A 64 8.47 0.54 -0.39
CA LEU A 64 8.12 0.21 -1.76
C LEU A 64 8.86 -1.05 -2.22
N ALA A 65 10.15 -1.18 -1.92
CA ALA A 65 10.95 -2.36 -2.24
C ALA A 65 10.42 -3.62 -1.53
N LEU A 66 10.08 -3.51 -0.24
CA LEU A 66 9.49 -4.61 0.53
C LEU A 66 8.11 -5.01 -0.01
N ALA A 67 7.25 -4.04 -0.33
CA ALA A 67 5.95 -4.30 -0.95
C ALA A 67 6.09 -4.97 -2.32
N PHE A 68 7.04 -4.52 -3.14
CA PHE A 68 7.33 -5.12 -4.44
C PHE A 68 7.82 -6.57 -4.29
N PHE A 69 8.74 -6.82 -3.36
CA PHE A 69 9.24 -8.16 -3.08
C PHE A 69 8.11 -9.11 -2.66
N LEU A 70 7.23 -8.68 -1.74
CA LEU A 70 6.06 -9.48 -1.35
C LEU A 70 5.11 -9.72 -2.51
N ALA A 71 4.86 -8.72 -3.35
CA ALA A 71 4.02 -8.88 -4.53
C ALA A 71 4.64 -9.88 -5.52
N VAL A 72 5.96 -9.87 -5.71
CA VAL A 72 6.66 -10.87 -6.53
C VAL A 72 6.49 -12.27 -5.96
N LEU A 73 6.72 -12.47 -4.65
CA LEU A 73 6.52 -13.77 -4.00
C LEU A 73 5.09 -14.28 -4.16
N TRP A 74 4.12 -13.39 -3.93
CA TRP A 74 2.70 -13.69 -4.13
C TRP A 74 2.41 -14.08 -5.58
N MET A 75 2.93 -13.32 -6.54
CA MET A 75 2.73 -13.61 -7.96
C MET A 75 3.39 -14.92 -8.38
N ILE A 76 4.55 -15.29 -7.82
CA ILE A 76 5.15 -16.60 -8.09
C ILE A 76 4.25 -17.73 -7.60
N ALA A 77 3.65 -17.58 -6.41
CA ALA A 77 2.75 -18.58 -5.84
C ALA A 77 1.40 -18.66 -6.55
N ALA A 78 0.90 -17.54 -7.10
CA ALA A 78 -0.46 -17.41 -7.62
C ALA A 78 -0.53 -17.12 -9.13
N LYS A 79 0.58 -17.17 -9.88
CA LYS A 79 0.62 -16.75 -11.30
C LYS A 79 -0.45 -17.43 -12.16
N ASP A 80 -0.66 -18.72 -11.97
CA ASP A 80 -1.55 -19.53 -12.81
C ASP A 80 -3.03 -19.27 -12.51
N THR A 81 -3.32 -18.65 -11.36
CA THR A 81 -4.67 -18.23 -10.98
C THR A 81 -4.98 -16.80 -11.37
N TYR A 82 -4.08 -16.04 -11.98
CA TYR A 82 -4.29 -14.65 -12.40
C TYR A 82 -4.54 -14.49 -13.91
N GLN A 83 -5.69 -14.96 -14.37
CA GLN A 83 -6.10 -14.85 -15.77
C GLN A 83 -7.29 -13.92 -15.91
N TYR A 84 -7.07 -12.69 -16.37
CA TYR A 84 -8.13 -11.69 -16.44
C TYR A 84 -8.87 -11.70 -17.77
N ASN A 85 -10.12 -11.24 -17.74
CA ASN A 85 -10.94 -10.98 -18.93
C ASN A 85 -10.47 -9.78 -19.78
N LYS A 86 -9.31 -9.20 -19.45
CA LYS A 86 -8.68 -8.07 -20.12
C LYS A 86 -7.27 -8.46 -20.56
N PRO A 87 -6.77 -7.93 -21.69
CA PRO A 87 -5.47 -8.29 -22.25
C PRO A 87 -4.32 -7.57 -21.51
N PHE A 88 -4.17 -7.83 -20.22
CA PHE A 88 -3.12 -7.23 -19.41
C PHE A 88 -1.73 -7.71 -19.82
N LEU A 89 -0.74 -6.84 -19.68
CA LEU A 89 0.65 -7.16 -19.93
C LEU A 89 1.11 -8.30 -19.01
N THR A 90 1.90 -9.21 -19.57
CA THR A 90 2.56 -10.28 -18.83
C THR A 90 4.06 -10.22 -19.09
N VAL A 91 4.86 -10.51 -18.06
CA VAL A 91 6.32 -10.54 -18.15
C VAL A 91 6.78 -11.83 -17.49
N PHE A 92 7.47 -12.70 -18.24
CA PHE A 92 7.84 -14.05 -17.79
C PHE A 92 6.66 -14.86 -17.22
N GLY A 93 5.46 -14.69 -17.79
CA GLY A 93 4.23 -15.36 -17.33
C GLY A 93 3.59 -14.75 -16.07
N ILE A 94 4.16 -13.68 -15.50
CA ILE A 94 3.57 -12.94 -14.39
C ILE A 94 2.72 -11.81 -14.94
N ASN A 95 1.45 -11.74 -14.53
CA ASN A 95 0.56 -10.62 -14.88
C ASN A 95 1.01 -9.35 -14.15
N THR A 96 1.27 -8.27 -14.89
CA THR A 96 1.79 -7.02 -14.32
C THR A 96 0.74 -6.26 -13.52
N PHE A 97 -0.55 -6.43 -13.84
CA PHE A 97 -1.62 -5.76 -13.13
C PHE A 97 -1.63 -6.10 -11.63
N PRO A 98 -1.84 -7.36 -11.20
CA PRO A 98 -1.82 -7.70 -9.77
C PRO A 98 -0.45 -7.45 -9.14
N LEU A 99 0.67 -7.65 -9.86
CA LEU A 99 2.01 -7.37 -9.34
C LEU A 99 2.16 -5.92 -8.86
N PHE A 100 1.85 -4.96 -9.73
CA PHE A 100 2.01 -3.54 -9.41
C PHE A 100 0.84 -3.01 -8.58
N ALA A 101 -0.37 -3.56 -8.73
CA ALA A 101 -1.50 -3.21 -7.87
C ALA A 101 -1.24 -3.59 -6.41
N TRP A 102 -0.71 -4.79 -6.13
CA TRP A 102 -0.30 -5.17 -4.77
C TRP A 102 0.81 -4.27 -4.24
N THR A 103 1.83 -4.01 -5.05
CA THR A 103 2.96 -3.17 -4.65
C THR A 103 2.51 -1.76 -4.25
N ILE A 104 1.73 -1.09 -5.11
CA ILE A 104 1.27 0.27 -4.86
C ILE A 104 0.17 0.31 -3.80
N GLY A 105 -0.71 -0.69 -3.76
CA GLY A 105 -1.75 -0.83 -2.75
C GLY A 105 -1.17 -0.92 -1.34
N LEU A 106 -0.15 -1.76 -1.14
CA LEU A 106 0.54 -1.89 0.16
C LEU A 106 1.27 -0.61 0.56
N LEU A 107 1.95 0.07 -0.37
CA LEU A 107 2.58 1.36 -0.08
C LEU A 107 1.55 2.44 0.27
N ALA A 108 0.47 2.55 -0.49
CA ALA A 108 -0.59 3.53 -0.25
C ALA A 108 -1.29 3.26 1.10
N LEU A 109 -1.54 2.00 1.42
CA LEU A 109 -2.06 1.58 2.72
C LEU A 109 -1.14 2.01 3.86
N TYR A 110 0.17 1.80 3.71
CA TYR A 110 1.15 2.24 4.72
C TYR A 110 1.16 3.75 4.89
N LEU A 111 1.10 4.53 3.81
CA LEU A 111 1.00 5.99 3.87
C LEU A 111 -0.25 6.46 4.63
N ILE A 112 -1.40 5.84 4.36
CA ILE A 112 -2.65 6.14 5.07
C ILE A 112 -2.49 5.79 6.56
N TYR A 113 -1.93 4.62 6.86
CA TYR A 113 -1.69 4.16 8.22
C TYR A 113 -0.71 5.09 8.96
N SER A 114 0.41 5.48 8.36
CA SER A 114 1.43 6.33 8.99
C SER A 114 0.88 7.72 9.34
N HIS A 115 -0.10 8.22 8.58
CA HIS A 115 -0.83 9.43 8.91
C HIS A 115 -1.69 9.33 10.16
N ILE A 116 -2.05 8.12 10.60
CA ILE A 116 -2.85 7.87 11.80
C ILE A 116 -1.96 7.41 12.95
N GLU A 117 -0.93 6.61 12.65
CA GLU A 117 -0.02 5.97 13.61
C GLU A 117 0.61 6.96 14.59
N HIS A 118 0.93 8.19 14.16
CA HIS A 118 1.53 9.21 15.04
C HIS A 118 0.69 9.48 16.32
N ARG A 119 -0.63 9.26 16.26
CA ARG A 119 -1.55 9.42 17.40
C ARG A 119 -1.50 8.25 18.39
N PHE A 120 -1.01 7.10 17.95
CA PHE A 120 -1.03 5.82 18.67
C PHE A 120 0.38 5.22 18.82
N HIS A 121 1.43 6.04 18.74
CA HIS A 121 2.83 5.56 18.74
C HIS A 121 3.21 4.78 20.02
N LYS A 122 2.51 4.99 21.13
CA LYS A 122 2.73 4.31 22.43
C LYS A 122 1.96 3.00 22.58
N GLU A 123 1.05 2.71 21.66
CA GLU A 123 0.23 1.51 21.74
C GLU A 123 1.06 0.24 21.48
N PRO A 124 0.71 -0.90 22.10
CA PRO A 124 1.39 -2.16 21.85
C PRO A 124 1.20 -2.60 20.39
N LEU A 125 2.12 -3.43 19.88
CA LEU A 125 2.11 -3.93 18.50
C LEU A 125 0.74 -4.50 18.08
N VAL A 126 0.09 -5.25 18.96
CA VAL A 126 -1.24 -5.85 18.70
C VAL A 126 -2.28 -4.77 18.38
N ALA A 127 -2.33 -3.68 19.16
CA ALA A 127 -3.26 -2.58 18.90
C ALA A 127 -2.95 -1.88 17.57
N LYS A 128 -1.66 -1.69 17.26
CA LYS A 128 -1.22 -1.14 15.97
C LYS A 128 -1.61 -2.02 14.78
N LEU A 129 -1.49 -3.34 14.91
CA LEU A 129 -1.95 -4.31 13.90
C LEU A 129 -3.47 -4.26 13.72
N LEU A 130 -4.25 -4.16 14.81
CA LEU A 130 -5.71 -4.05 14.73
C LEU A 130 -6.16 -2.75 14.04
N ILE A 131 -5.50 -1.63 14.32
CA ILE A 131 -5.75 -0.36 13.62
C ILE A 131 -5.42 -0.50 12.13
N PHE A 132 -4.29 -1.12 11.79
CA PHE A 132 -3.92 -1.36 10.41
C PHE A 132 -4.94 -2.24 9.69
N LEU A 133 -5.41 -3.32 10.33
CA LEU A 133 -6.47 -4.19 9.80
C LEU A 133 -7.77 -3.44 9.52
N ALA A 134 -8.18 -2.59 10.46
CA ALA A 134 -9.38 -1.77 10.32
C ALA A 134 -9.32 -0.80 9.13
N ILE A 135 -8.12 -0.45 8.65
CA ILE A 135 -7.92 0.33 7.42
C ILE A 135 -7.79 -0.60 6.21
N TYR A 136 -7.00 -1.66 6.34
CA TYR A 136 -6.62 -2.54 5.25
C TYR A 136 -7.81 -3.26 4.62
N TRP A 137 -8.60 -3.96 5.43
CA TRP A 137 -9.68 -4.80 4.92
C TRP A 137 -10.76 -3.99 4.18
N PRO A 138 -11.24 -2.85 4.70
CA PRO A 138 -12.17 -2.02 3.94
C PRO A 138 -11.58 -1.52 2.63
N LEU A 139 -10.33 -1.06 2.61
CA LEU A 139 -9.69 -0.58 1.38
C LEU A 139 -9.53 -1.69 0.35
N LEU A 140 -9.14 -2.90 0.78
CA LEU A 140 -9.05 -4.07 -0.08
C LEU A 140 -10.41 -4.41 -0.70
N ILE A 141 -11.47 -4.52 0.13
CA ILE A 141 -12.82 -4.85 -0.33
C ILE A 141 -13.35 -3.78 -1.28
N ILE A 142 -13.15 -2.49 -0.96
CA ILE A 142 -13.56 -1.38 -1.83
C ILE A 142 -12.82 -1.44 -3.17
N GLY A 143 -11.50 -1.62 -3.15
CA GLY A 143 -10.68 -1.72 -4.36
C GLY A 143 -11.12 -2.87 -5.27
N GLU A 144 -11.33 -4.06 -4.70
CA GLU A 144 -11.81 -5.24 -5.42
C GLU A 144 -13.23 -5.06 -5.96
N THR A 145 -14.13 -4.46 -5.17
CA THR A 145 -15.51 -4.17 -5.59
C THR A 145 -15.52 -3.23 -6.78
N ILE A 146 -14.71 -2.16 -6.74
CA ILE A 146 -14.62 -1.19 -7.83
C ILE A 146 -13.99 -1.84 -9.06
N ALA A 147 -12.88 -2.55 -8.90
CA ALA A 147 -12.24 -3.25 -10.01
C ALA A 147 -13.20 -4.22 -10.72
N TYR A 148 -13.96 -4.99 -9.94
CA TYR A 148 -14.87 -6.00 -10.45
C TYR A 148 -16.15 -5.42 -11.07
N HIS A 149 -16.84 -4.50 -10.38
CA HIS A 149 -18.16 -4.01 -10.79
C HIS A 149 -18.11 -2.74 -11.65
N VAL A 150 -17.14 -1.86 -11.42
CA VAL A 150 -17.01 -0.59 -12.16
C VAL A 150 -16.12 -0.77 -13.37
N PHE A 151 -14.91 -1.32 -13.18
CA PHE A 151 -13.94 -1.46 -14.28
C PHE A 151 -14.06 -2.79 -15.03
N ASN A 152 -14.95 -3.69 -14.59
CA ASN A 152 -15.17 -5.01 -15.18
C ASN A 152 -13.87 -5.83 -15.31
N VAL A 153 -12.98 -5.73 -14.32
CA VAL A 153 -11.76 -6.53 -14.19
C VAL A 153 -12.12 -7.82 -13.47
N ARG A 154 -12.24 -8.92 -14.21
CA ARG A 154 -12.65 -10.23 -13.67
C ARG A 154 -11.56 -11.25 -13.88
N ASN A 155 -11.24 -11.98 -12.82
CA ASN A 155 -10.32 -13.11 -12.89
C ASN A 155 -11.09 -14.36 -13.34
N LEU A 156 -10.89 -14.76 -14.59
CA LEU A 156 -11.54 -15.89 -15.23
C LEU A 156 -11.10 -17.24 -14.65
N ALA A 157 -9.81 -17.37 -14.29
CA ALA A 157 -9.27 -18.61 -13.73
C ALA A 157 -9.93 -19.00 -12.41
N THR A 158 -10.49 -18.02 -11.68
CA THR A 158 -11.09 -18.22 -10.37
C THR A 158 -12.58 -17.87 -10.33
N ALA A 159 -13.21 -17.59 -11.47
CA ALA A 159 -14.61 -17.15 -11.55
C ALA A 159 -15.62 -18.21 -11.03
N MET A 160 -15.23 -19.48 -10.99
CA MET A 160 -16.05 -20.58 -10.47
C MET A 160 -16.17 -20.61 -8.95
N TYR A 161 -15.26 -19.94 -8.23
CA TYR A 161 -15.30 -19.89 -6.76
C TYR A 161 -16.35 -18.86 -6.32
N PRO A 162 -17.03 -19.09 -5.18
CA PRO A 162 -17.94 -18.08 -4.63
C PRO A 162 -17.16 -16.80 -4.28
N GLY A 163 -17.76 -15.66 -4.62
CA GLY A 163 -17.24 -14.36 -4.18
C GLY A 163 -17.49 -14.15 -2.69
N LEU A 164 -16.90 -13.10 -2.13
CA LEU A 164 -17.20 -12.67 -0.77
C LEU A 164 -18.69 -12.31 -0.64
N PRO A 165 -19.29 -12.57 0.55
CA PRO A 165 -20.66 -12.17 0.81
C PRO A 165 -20.81 -10.65 0.64
N PHE A 166 -21.98 -10.21 0.19
CA PHE A 166 -22.38 -8.81 -0.03
C PHE A 166 -21.74 -8.08 -1.22
N CYS A 167 -20.44 -8.22 -1.48
CA CYS A 167 -19.82 -7.55 -2.64
C CYS A 167 -19.80 -8.40 -3.91
N ASN A 168 -19.94 -9.73 -3.83
CA ASN A 168 -19.76 -10.64 -4.98
C ASN A 168 -18.48 -10.32 -5.77
N CYS A 169 -17.38 -10.16 -5.03
CA CYS A 169 -16.04 -9.84 -5.50
C CYS A 169 -15.05 -10.86 -4.92
N LEU A 170 -13.77 -10.83 -5.32
CA LEU A 170 -12.76 -11.76 -4.75
C LEU A 170 -13.08 -13.26 -4.94
N HIS A 171 -13.59 -13.63 -6.12
CA HIS A 171 -13.76 -15.02 -6.52
C HIS A 171 -12.39 -15.72 -6.55
N ALA A 172 -12.10 -16.57 -5.57
CA ALA A 172 -10.80 -17.20 -5.39
C ALA A 172 -10.91 -18.46 -4.50
N PRO A 173 -10.00 -19.44 -4.63
CA PRO A 173 -9.94 -20.54 -3.68
C PRO A 173 -9.65 -20.03 -2.25
N PRO A 174 -10.07 -20.76 -1.20
CA PRO A 174 -9.97 -20.27 0.19
C PRO A 174 -8.56 -19.84 0.63
N TRP A 175 -7.51 -20.56 0.19
CA TRP A 175 -6.14 -20.19 0.51
C TRP A 175 -5.74 -18.84 -0.08
N MET A 176 -6.26 -18.50 -1.26
CA MET A 176 -5.95 -17.26 -1.96
C MET A 176 -6.72 -16.10 -1.32
N GLN A 177 -7.98 -16.33 -0.94
CA GLN A 177 -8.76 -15.36 -0.15
C GLN A 177 -8.07 -15.07 1.19
N ALA A 178 -7.63 -16.10 1.91
CA ALA A 178 -6.85 -15.91 3.14
C ALA A 178 -5.56 -15.13 2.86
N GLY A 179 -4.84 -15.46 1.78
CA GLY A 179 -3.65 -14.73 1.34
C GLY A 179 -3.92 -13.24 1.13
N TYR A 180 -5.04 -12.89 0.49
CA TYR A 180 -5.47 -11.51 0.35
C TYR A 180 -5.66 -10.80 1.69
N PHE A 181 -6.33 -11.40 2.66
CA PHE A 181 -6.51 -10.76 3.96
C PHE A 181 -5.26 -10.76 4.84
N LEU A 182 -4.29 -11.64 4.57
CA LEU A 182 -3.03 -11.75 5.32
C LEU A 182 -1.89 -10.90 4.74
N LEU A 183 -1.87 -10.60 3.44
CA LEU A 183 -0.71 -9.96 2.81
C LEU A 183 -0.40 -8.59 3.41
N GLY A 184 -1.42 -7.77 3.72
CA GLY A 184 -1.24 -6.51 4.43
C GLY A 184 -0.65 -6.67 5.83
N LEU A 185 -1.08 -7.69 6.58
CA LEU A 185 -0.53 -7.99 7.91
C LEU A 185 0.94 -8.41 7.84
N ILE A 186 1.26 -9.30 6.90
CA ILE A 186 2.63 -9.78 6.67
C ILE A 186 3.52 -8.58 6.32
N PHE A 187 3.05 -7.70 5.43
CA PHE A 187 3.78 -6.50 5.06
C PHE A 187 4.06 -5.60 6.27
N LEU A 188 3.06 -5.28 7.09
CA LEU A 188 3.27 -4.45 8.28
C LEU A 188 4.20 -5.12 9.29
N ALA A 189 4.03 -6.43 9.54
CA ALA A 189 4.90 -7.18 10.45
C ALA A 189 6.37 -7.15 9.99
N LEU A 190 6.61 -7.28 8.68
CA LEU A 190 7.96 -7.16 8.12
C LEU A 190 8.51 -5.73 8.26
N CYS A 191 7.69 -4.69 8.09
CA CYS A 191 8.13 -3.33 8.40
C CYS A 191 8.60 -3.18 9.85
N TYR A 192 7.94 -3.82 10.82
CA TYR A 192 8.42 -3.85 12.21
C TYR A 192 9.73 -4.62 12.36
N VAL A 193 9.84 -5.81 11.77
CA VAL A 193 11.06 -6.64 11.86
C VAL A 193 12.28 -5.95 11.27
N PHE A 194 12.09 -5.12 10.24
CA PHE A 194 13.17 -4.37 9.57
C PHE A 194 13.36 -2.94 10.10
N ASP A 195 12.76 -2.58 11.25
CA ASP A 195 12.82 -1.23 11.83
C ASP A 195 12.43 -0.12 10.84
N LEU A 196 11.50 -0.41 9.93
CA LEU A 196 10.96 0.53 8.96
C LEU A 196 9.78 1.33 9.51
N GLU A 197 9.47 1.19 10.80
CA GLU A 197 8.41 1.92 11.47
C GLU A 197 8.61 3.45 11.46
N ASN A 198 7.50 4.18 11.31
CA ASN A 198 7.43 5.63 11.45
C ASN A 198 8.55 6.44 10.75
N PRO A 199 8.58 6.48 9.40
CA PRO A 199 9.55 7.29 8.66
C PRO A 199 9.51 8.79 9.05
N HIS A 200 8.38 9.26 9.59
CA HIS A 200 8.21 10.63 10.09
C HIS A 200 8.86 10.89 11.46
N LEU A 201 9.06 9.86 12.29
CA LEU A 201 9.64 9.98 13.63
C LEU A 201 11.16 9.77 13.64
N THR A 202 11.69 8.86 12.80
CA THR A 202 13.13 8.54 12.78
C THR A 202 13.98 9.79 12.50
N ALA A 203 13.47 10.71 11.66
CA ALA A 203 14.12 11.99 11.37
C ALA A 203 14.07 13.00 12.53
N ARG A 204 13.04 12.92 13.40
CA ARG A 204 12.85 13.85 14.53
C ARG A 204 13.52 13.40 15.82
N LEU A 205 13.57 12.09 16.08
CA LEU A 205 13.97 11.55 17.39
C LEU A 205 15.44 11.11 17.46
N LYS A 206 16.10 10.75 16.34
CA LYS A 206 17.52 10.37 16.34
C LYS A 206 18.42 11.39 17.07
N PRO A 207 18.28 12.71 16.87
CA PRO A 207 19.12 13.70 17.56
C PRO A 207 18.81 13.85 19.06
N ALA A 208 17.58 13.56 19.47
CA ALA A 208 17.16 13.68 20.87
C ALA A 208 17.55 12.45 21.69
N LEU A 209 17.45 11.26 21.09
CA LEU A 209 17.86 10.00 21.71
C LEU A 209 19.39 9.90 21.81
N ALA A 210 20.13 10.39 20.80
CA ALA A 210 21.59 10.42 20.82
C ALA A 210 22.18 11.32 21.94
N LYS A 211 21.41 12.29 22.45
CA LYS A 211 21.86 13.18 23.54
C LYS A 211 21.64 12.60 24.95
N ASN A 212 20.87 11.53 25.06
CA ASN A 212 20.53 10.90 26.34
C ASN A 212 21.16 9.51 26.51
N GLN A 213 22.10 9.13 25.62
CA GLN A 213 22.96 7.99 25.86
C GLN A 213 24.12 8.46 26.76
N PRO A 214 24.28 7.86 27.97
CA PRO A 214 25.30 8.27 28.94
C PRO A 214 26.73 7.98 28.47
#